data_AF-A0A969FN59-F1
#
_entry.id   AF-A0A969FN59-F1
#
_cell.length_a   1.000
_cell.length_b   1.000
_cell.length_c   1.000
_cell.angle_alpha   90.00
_cell.angle_beta   90.00
_cell.angle_gamma   90.00
#
_symmetry.space_group_name_H-M   'P 1'
#
loop_
_entity.id
_entity.type
_entity.pdbx_description
1 polymer ?
#
loop_
_entity_poly.entity_id
_entity_poly.type
_entity_poly.pdbx_seq_one_letter_code
_entity_poly.pdbx_strand_id
1 'polypeptide(L)' 'MTGFDVVRSGSANDFSTATCLEAGLMGNQATDATTPAAGNAFFYLVRAENDCGEAVAGYDWTGVPRAVVTCN' A
#
# COMPACT_ATOMS: atom_id res chain seq x y z
N MET A 1 -3.06 13.77 10.29
CA MET A 1 -2.89 13.77 8.82
C MET A 1 -4.03 12.94 8.27
N THR A 2 -4.79 13.43 7.30
CA THR A 2 -5.91 12.68 6.71
C THR A 2 -5.60 12.41 5.26
N GLY A 3 -5.58 11.17 4.82
CA GLY A 3 -5.21 10.84 3.44
C GLY A 3 -5.16 9.35 3.19
N PHE A 4 -4.56 8.98 2.07
CA PHE A 4 -4.31 7.59 1.70
C PHE A 4 -2.82 7.35 1.49
N ASP A 5 -2.31 6.29 2.08
CA ASP A 5 -1.02 5.72 1.68
C ASP A 5 -1.25 4.72 0.55
N VAL A 6 -0.40 4.79 -0.45
CA VAL A 6 -0.36 3.80 -1.54
C VAL A 6 0.98 3.11 -1.50
N VAL A 7 0.96 1.80 -1.24
CA VAL A 7 2.17 0.97 -1.19
C VAL A 7 2.22 0.00 -2.36
N ARG A 8 3.43 -0.30 -2.81
CA ARG A 8 3.71 -1.25 -3.89
C ARG A 8 4.66 -2.33 -3.44
N SER A 9 4.31 -3.58 -3.70
CA SER A 9 5.19 -4.74 -3.51
C SER A 9 5.40 -5.50 -4.82
N GLY A 10 6.55 -6.15 -4.95
CA GLY A 10 6.79 -7.19 -5.95
C GLY A 10 6.23 -8.57 -5.55
N SER A 11 5.71 -8.70 -4.32
CA SER A 11 5.14 -9.93 -3.76
C SER A 11 3.69 -9.70 -3.30
N ALA A 12 2.77 -10.53 -3.75
CA ALA A 12 1.35 -10.46 -3.37
C ALA A 12 1.10 -10.73 -1.86
N ASN A 13 2.09 -11.34 -1.19
CA ASN A 13 1.96 -11.85 0.17
C ASN A 13 2.80 -11.07 1.19
N ASP A 14 3.69 -10.16 0.75
CA ASP A 14 4.52 -9.37 1.65
C ASP A 14 4.48 -7.89 1.28
N PHE A 15 3.90 -7.08 2.16
CA PHE A 15 3.88 -5.62 2.07
C PHE A 15 4.63 -4.95 3.23
N SER A 16 5.26 -5.73 4.11
CA SER A 16 6.03 -5.21 5.25
C SER A 16 7.33 -4.52 4.82
N THR A 17 7.81 -4.84 3.62
CA THR A 17 8.99 -4.27 2.96
C THR A 17 8.65 -3.55 1.65
N ALA A 18 7.38 -3.17 1.47
CA ALA A 18 6.90 -2.51 0.26
C ALA A 18 7.55 -1.13 0.04
N THR A 19 7.47 -0.63 -1.20
CA THR A 19 7.80 0.76 -1.52
C THR A 19 6.57 1.64 -1.28
N CYS A 20 6.73 2.75 -0.57
CA CYS A 20 5.71 3.80 -0.52
C CYS A 20 5.70 4.57 -1.83
N LEU A 21 4.60 4.45 -2.58
CA LEU A 21 4.39 5.19 -3.81
C LEU A 21 3.85 6.59 -3.49
N GLU A 22 2.92 6.67 -2.54
CA GLU A 22 2.33 7.91 -2.04
C GLU A 22 2.15 7.82 -0.53
N ALA A 23 2.31 8.95 0.18
CA ALA A 23 2.06 9.09 1.61
C ALA A 23 1.05 10.23 1.85
N GLY A 24 -0.06 9.93 2.54
CA GLY A 24 -1.13 10.89 2.82
C GLY A 24 -1.73 11.60 1.60
N LEU A 25 -1.96 10.86 0.53
CA LEU A 25 -2.63 11.35 -0.67
C LEU A 25 -4.04 11.86 -0.31
N MET A 26 -4.31 13.14 -0.57
CA MET A 26 -5.64 13.75 -0.39
C MET A 26 -6.63 13.42 -1.53
N GLY A 27 -6.10 12.99 -2.68
CA GLY A 27 -6.88 12.62 -3.85
C GLY A 27 -7.35 11.16 -3.82
N ASN A 28 -8.02 10.75 -4.89
CA ASN A 28 -8.48 9.37 -5.09
C ASN A 28 -7.74 8.65 -6.23
N GLN A 29 -6.59 9.20 -6.66
CA GLN A 29 -5.80 8.68 -7.76
C GLN A 29 -4.31 8.78 -7.44
N ALA A 30 -3.60 7.67 -7.61
CA ALA A 30 -2.14 7.57 -7.62
C ALA A 30 -1.70 6.96 -8.96
N THR A 31 -0.49 7.31 -9.42
CA THR A 31 0.08 6.78 -10.66
C THR A 31 1.45 6.18 -10.40
N ASP A 32 1.66 4.91 -10.73
CA ASP A 32 2.99 4.30 -10.77
C ASP A 32 3.54 4.37 -12.20
N ALA A 33 4.58 5.18 -12.42
CA ALA A 33 5.23 5.32 -13.71
C ALA A 33 6.22 4.16 -14.02
N THR A 34 6.47 3.27 -13.06
CA THR A 34 7.38 2.15 -13.23
C THR A 34 6.66 0.95 -13.85
N THR A 35 7.36 0.24 -14.73
CA THR A 35 6.86 -0.98 -15.35
C THR A 35 7.58 -2.19 -14.74
N PRO A 36 6.86 -3.23 -14.29
CA PRO A 36 7.51 -4.44 -13.78
C PRO A 36 8.28 -5.12 -14.92
N ALA A 37 9.45 -5.69 -14.60
CA ALA A 37 10.20 -6.48 -15.57
C ALA A 37 9.36 -7.65 -16.09
N ALA A 38 9.62 -8.09 -17.33
CA ALA A 38 8.86 -9.18 -17.95
C ALA A 38 8.80 -10.43 -17.05
N GLY A 39 7.60 -11.00 -16.90
CA GLY A 39 7.33 -12.13 -16.00
C GLY A 39 7.10 -11.76 -14.53
N ASN A 40 7.20 -10.48 -14.16
CA ASN A 40 6.89 -9.99 -12.82
C ASN A 40 5.61 -9.14 -12.82
N ALA A 41 5.07 -8.92 -11.63
CA ALA A 41 3.92 -8.04 -11.41
C ALA A 41 4.17 -7.16 -10.19
N PHE A 42 3.52 -6.01 -10.17
CA PHE A 42 3.38 -5.21 -8.97
C PHE A 42 2.02 -5.45 -8.33
N PHE A 43 2.01 -5.44 -7.01
CA PHE A 43 0.83 -5.56 -6.18
C PHE A 43 0.72 -4.31 -5.33
N TYR A 44 -0.50 -3.81 -5.17
CA TYR A 44 -0.74 -2.54 -4.49
C TYR A 44 -1.73 -2.73 -3.36
N LEU A 45 -1.49 -2.03 -2.26
CA LEU A 45 -2.48 -1.83 -1.21
C LEU A 45 -2.64 -0.34 -0.96
N VAL A 46 -3.85 0.03 -0.59
CA VAL A 46 -4.21 1.40 -0.21
C VAL A 46 -4.79 1.33 1.19
N ARG A 47 -4.32 2.21 2.08
CA ARG A 47 -4.89 2.35 3.43
C ARG A 47 -5.18 3.82 3.70
N ALA A 48 -6.29 4.07 4.38
CA ALA A 48 -6.61 5.40 4.86
C ALA A 48 -5.83 5.68 6.14
N GLU A 49 -5.46 6.93 6.34
CA GLU A 49 -4.97 7.46 7.59
C GLU A 49 -5.77 8.70 8.00
N ASN A 50 -5.94 8.90 9.30
CA ASN A 50 -6.50 10.10 9.88
C ASN A 50 -5.81 10.42 11.22
N ASP A 51 -6.27 11.45 11.93
CA ASP A 51 -5.69 11.83 13.22
C ASP A 51 -5.81 10.74 14.31
N CYS A 52 -6.64 9.71 14.09
CA CYS A 52 -6.73 8.54 14.96
C CYS A 52 -5.73 7.42 14.57
N GLY A 53 -5.01 7.56 13.46
CA GLY A 53 -4.01 6.62 12.97
C GLY A 53 -4.36 5.99 11.63
N GLU A 54 -3.63 4.92 11.32
CA GLU A 54 -3.70 4.21 10.04
C GLU A 54 -4.73 3.07 10.11
N ALA A 55 -5.56 2.94 9.07
CA ALA A 55 -6.44 1.81 8.90
C ALA A 55 -5.66 0.55 8.45
N VAL A 56 -6.24 -0.63 8.69
CA VAL A 56 -5.75 -1.86 8.06
C VAL A 56 -5.93 -1.78 6.54
N ALA A 57 -4.93 -2.22 5.78
CA ALA A 57 -4.95 -2.19 4.32
C ALA A 57 -5.75 -3.35 3.70
N GLY A 58 -6.44 -4.14 4.52
CA GLY A 58 -7.18 -5.34 4.14
C GLY A 58 -6.75 -6.57 4.93
N TYR A 59 -7.39 -7.69 4.61
CA TYR A 59 -7.14 -8.99 5.23
C TYR A 59 -6.63 -9.99 4.18
N ASP A 60 -5.86 -10.98 4.62
CA ASP A 60 -5.51 -12.12 3.79
C ASP A 60 -6.65 -13.16 3.73
N TRP A 61 -6.42 -14.25 3.00
CA TRP A 61 -7.42 -15.31 2.82
C TRP A 61 -7.74 -16.06 4.13
N THR A 62 -6.88 -15.97 5.14
CA THR A 62 -7.10 -16.55 6.48
C THR A 62 -7.83 -15.59 7.43
N GLY A 63 -8.09 -14.35 6.98
CA GLY A 63 -8.71 -13.30 7.79
C GLY A 63 -7.73 -12.56 8.69
N VAL A 64 -6.42 -12.66 8.46
CA VAL A 64 -5.40 -11.90 9.21
C VAL A 64 -5.17 -10.55 8.53
N PRO A 65 -5.11 -9.42 9.28
CA PRO A 65 -4.76 -8.12 8.71
C PRO A 65 -3.42 -8.18 7.97
N ARG A 66 -3.36 -7.61 6.76
CA ARG A 66 -2.11 -7.54 6.00
C ARG A 66 -1.16 -6.56 6.68
N ALA A 67 0.05 -7.03 7.02
CA ALA A 67 1.12 -6.17 7.50
C ALA A 67 1.64 -5.29 6.36
N VAL A 68 1.72 -3.98 6.60
CA VAL A 68 2.14 -2.98 5.61
C VAL A 68 3.18 -2.05 6.24
N VAL A 69 4.19 -1.68 5.46
CA VAL A 69 5.19 -0.68 5.84
C VAL A 69 4.53 0.67 6.17
N THR A 70 5.08 1.40 7.14
CA THR A 70 4.68 2.80 7.39
C THR A 70 5.33 3.72 6.36
N CYS A 71 4.52 4.58 5.74
CA CYS A 71 5.01 5.63 4.85
C CYS A 71 5.28 6.91 5.65
N ASN A 72 6.42 7.55 5.40
CA ASN A 72 6.87 8.77 6.06
C ASN A 72 6.98 9.93 5.05
#